data_AF-A0A354Z8T3-F1
#
_entry.id   AF-A0A354Z8T3-F1
#
_cell.length_a   1.000
_cell.length_b   1.000
_cell.length_c   1.000
_cell.angle_alpha   90.00
_cell.angle_beta   90.00
_cell.angle_gamma   90.00
#
_symmetry.space_group_name_H-M   'P 1'
#
loop_
_entity.id
_entity.type
_entity.pdbx_description
1 polymer ?
#
loop_
_entity_poly.entity_id
_entity_poly.type
_entity_poly.pdbx_seq_one_letter_code
_entity_poly.pdbx_strand_id
1 'polypeptide(L)'
;MPPFAEAKMSSISSSQPIHIEILGQSFSIKTDDSPEYIQSLVDELKQRYARISAHMNVADPLRVAILAGLFLLDDVKKMQNQPLSTKSGQTATVSLPSEHAPNANSDEEQILAQLDKRLGELGL
;
A
#
# COMPACT_ATOMS: atom_id res chain seq x y z
N MET A 1 56.40 9.07 -15.47
CA MET A 1 55.43 10.04 -14.93
C MET A 1 54.57 10.55 -16.08
N PRO A 2 53.24 10.30 -16.05
CA PRO A 2 52.26 10.78 -17.03
C PRO A 2 51.63 12.12 -16.58
N PRO A 3 50.78 12.74 -17.42
CA PRO A 3 49.50 13.21 -16.88
C PRO A 3 48.28 12.73 -17.68
N PHE A 4 47.45 11.97 -16.97
CA PHE A 4 45.99 11.90 -16.96
C PHE A 4 45.19 12.65 -18.04
N ALA A 5 44.29 11.93 -18.72
CA ALA A 5 42.87 12.26 -18.84
C ALA A 5 42.23 11.18 -19.73
N GLU A 6 41.73 10.09 -19.15
CA GLU A 6 40.31 10.04 -18.79
C GLU A 6 39.44 10.27 -20.02
N ALA A 7 39.42 9.29 -20.93
CA ALA A 7 38.21 9.04 -21.70
C ALA A 7 37.14 8.66 -20.66
N LYS A 8 36.44 9.67 -20.13
CA LYS A 8 35.14 9.46 -19.52
C LYS A 8 34.30 8.78 -20.60
N MET A 9 34.24 7.46 -20.51
CA MET A 9 33.03 6.73 -20.78
C MET A 9 31.99 7.38 -19.87
N SER A 10 31.42 8.49 -20.36
CA SER A 10 30.29 9.14 -19.76
C SER A 10 29.18 8.12 -19.89
N SER A 11 29.07 7.24 -18.89
CA SER A 11 27.89 6.42 -18.67
C SER A 11 26.72 7.39 -18.73
N ILE A 12 26.05 7.38 -19.86
CA ILE A 12 24.89 8.19 -20.13
C ILE A 12 23.77 7.58 -19.29
N SER A 13 23.73 7.91 -18.00
CA SER A 13 22.52 7.80 -17.20
C SER A 13 21.56 8.85 -17.72
N SER A 14 20.96 8.59 -18.88
CA SER A 14 19.82 9.33 -19.38
C SER A 14 18.65 8.94 -18.49
N SER A 15 18.52 9.60 -17.34
CA SER A 15 17.26 9.62 -16.60
C SER A 15 16.25 10.36 -17.48
N GLN A 16 15.62 9.61 -18.38
CA GLN A 16 14.59 10.14 -19.26
C GLN A 16 13.38 10.48 -18.38
N PRO A 17 12.76 11.66 -18.57
CA PRO A 17 11.57 12.03 -17.81
C PRO A 17 10.44 11.05 -18.13
N ILE A 18 9.89 10.42 -17.09
CA ILE A 18 8.78 9.48 -17.19
C ILE A 18 7.48 10.28 -17.03
N HIS A 19 6.60 10.19 -18.02
CA HIS A 19 5.28 10.83 -17.99
C HIS A 19 4.29 9.96 -17.22
N ILE A 20 3.59 10.58 -16.27
CA ILE A 20 2.65 9.91 -15.38
C ILE A 20 1.34 10.67 -15.39
N GLU A 21 0.24 9.93 -15.47
CA GLU A 21 -1.12 10.45 -15.35
C GLU A 21 -1.85 9.73 -14.21
N ILE A 22 -2.27 10.46 -13.19
CA ILE A 22 -2.94 9.94 -12.00
C ILE A 22 -3.99 10.95 -11.55
N LEU A 23 -5.21 10.50 -11.23
CA LEU A 23 -6.27 11.36 -10.66
C LEU A 23 -6.57 12.60 -11.53
N GLY A 24 -6.46 12.46 -12.85
CA GLY A 24 -6.65 13.55 -13.82
C GLY A 24 -5.51 14.59 -13.82
N GLN A 25 -4.39 14.32 -13.14
CA GLN A 25 -3.18 15.14 -13.16
C GLN A 25 -2.11 14.44 -13.98
N SER A 26 -1.45 15.21 -14.85
CA SER A 26 -0.34 14.74 -15.68
C SER A 26 0.94 15.48 -15.30
N PHE A 27 2.01 14.75 -15.02
CA PHE A 27 3.31 15.31 -14.68
C PHE A 27 4.44 14.37 -15.08
N SER A 28 5.66 14.89 -15.12
CA SER A 28 6.85 14.11 -15.44
C SER A 28 7.76 13.95 -14.23
N ILE A 29 8.21 12.73 -13.96
CA ILE A 29 9.19 12.43 -12.92
C ILE A 29 10.54 12.15 -13.58
N LYS A 30 11.61 12.75 -13.05
CA LYS A 30 12.99 12.33 -13.33
C LYS A 30 13.47 11.50 -12.15
N THR A 31 13.80 10.24 -12.41
CA THR A 31 14.36 9.34 -11.40
C THR A 31 15.45 8.46 -12.03
N ASP A 32 16.39 8.00 -11.20
CA ASP A 32 17.41 7.02 -11.61
C ASP A 32 16.84 5.58 -11.67
N ASP A 33 15.60 5.38 -11.22
CA ASP A 33 14.89 4.10 -11.31
C ASP A 33 14.49 3.75 -12.75
N SER A 34 14.36 2.45 -13.01
CA SER A 34 13.85 1.92 -14.29
C SER A 34 12.43 2.41 -14.58
N PRO A 35 12.13 2.81 -15.84
CA PRO A 35 10.81 3.27 -16.22
C PRO A 35 9.72 2.21 -15.99
N GLU A 36 10.06 0.92 -16.14
CA GLU A 36 9.15 -0.19 -15.89
C GLU A 36 8.73 -0.27 -14.42
N TYR A 37 9.65 0.02 -13.50
CA TYR A 37 9.37 0.01 -12.06
C TYR A 37 8.44 1.15 -11.67
N ILE A 38 8.72 2.37 -12.15
CA ILE A 38 7.85 3.52 -11.91
C ILE A 38 6.46 3.30 -12.50
N GLN A 39 6.37 2.74 -13.70
CA GLN A 39 5.09 2.42 -14.31
C GLN A 39 4.30 1.41 -13.46
N SER A 40 4.97 0.37 -12.94
CA SER A 40 4.34 -0.58 -12.03
C SER A 40 3.79 0.09 -10.77
N LEU A 41 4.54 1.02 -10.16
CA LEU A 41 4.08 1.78 -9.00
C LEU A 41 2.86 2.65 -9.32
N VAL A 42 2.86 3.28 -10.50
CA VAL A 42 1.74 4.10 -10.98
C VAL A 42 0.48 3.24 -11.15
N ASP A 43 0.60 2.06 -11.75
CA ASP A 43 -0.51 1.14 -11.95
C ASP A 43 -1.08 0.62 -10.61
N GLU A 44 -0.20 0.23 -9.68
CA GLU A 44 -0.61 -0.20 -8.34
C GLU A 44 -1.34 0.94 -7.59
N LEU A 45 -0.81 2.15 -7.67
CA LEU A 45 -1.39 3.33 -7.04
C LEU A 45 -2.76 3.69 -7.65
N LYS A 46 -2.92 3.58 -8.97
CA LYS A 46 -4.22 3.75 -9.66
C LYS A 46 -5.26 2.73 -9.18
N GLN A 47 -4.88 1.47 -9.06
CA GLN A 47 -5.78 0.42 -8.56
C GLN A 47 -6.22 0.70 -7.13
N ARG A 48 -5.32 1.18 -6.27
CA ARG A 48 -5.65 1.58 -4.90
C ARG A 48 -6.62 2.75 -4.87
N TYR A 49 -6.37 3.79 -5.66
CA TYR A 49 -7.30 4.92 -5.77
C TYR A 49 -8.69 4.49 -6.26
N ALA A 50 -8.76 3.62 -7.28
CA ALA A 50 -10.03 3.08 -7.77
C ALA A 50 -10.78 2.34 -6.65
N ARG A 51 -10.09 1.50 -5.87
CA ARG A 51 -10.69 0.80 -4.72
C ARG A 51 -11.22 1.76 -3.65
N ILE A 52 -10.44 2.77 -3.28
CA ILE A 52 -10.84 3.76 -2.26
C ILE A 52 -12.03 4.58 -2.74
N SER A 53 -12.01 5.03 -4.00
CA SER A 53 -13.11 5.80 -4.59
C SER A 53 -14.42 5.00 -4.60
N ALA A 54 -14.35 3.71 -4.94
CA ALA A 54 -15.51 2.82 -4.97
C ALA A 54 -16.03 2.48 -3.56
N HIS A 55 -15.13 2.18 -2.62
CA HIS A 55 -15.53 1.76 -1.27
C HIS A 55 -16.10 2.92 -0.45
N MET A 56 -15.51 4.11 -0.56
CA MET A 56 -15.90 5.26 0.27
C MET A 56 -16.90 6.19 -0.43
N ASN A 57 -17.30 5.87 -1.67
CA ASN A 57 -18.15 6.71 -2.53
C ASN A 57 -17.62 8.16 -2.64
N VAL A 58 -16.30 8.31 -2.68
CA VAL A 58 -15.62 9.61 -2.78
C VAL A 58 -15.11 9.80 -4.21
N ALA A 59 -15.67 10.77 -4.91
CA ALA A 59 -15.26 11.12 -6.28
C ALA A 59 -14.20 12.23 -6.34
N ASP A 60 -13.97 12.96 -5.24
CA ASP A 60 -13.01 14.06 -5.20
C ASP A 60 -11.56 13.52 -5.24
N PRO A 61 -10.76 13.88 -6.27
CA PRO A 61 -9.43 13.31 -6.45
C PRO A 61 -8.47 13.62 -5.30
N LEU A 62 -8.55 14.82 -4.72
CA LEU A 62 -7.68 15.23 -3.61
C LEU A 62 -8.00 14.43 -2.34
N ARG A 63 -9.28 14.25 -2.00
CA ARG A 63 -9.71 13.40 -0.89
C ARG A 63 -9.27 11.96 -1.08
N VAL A 64 -9.41 11.40 -2.29
CA VAL A 64 -8.93 10.04 -2.60
C VAL A 64 -7.41 9.93 -2.41
N ALA A 65 -6.63 10.95 -2.81
CA ALA A 65 -5.19 11.00 -2.60
C ALA A 65 -4.81 11.01 -1.10
N ILE A 66 -5.46 11.86 -0.31
CA ILE A 66 -5.22 11.96 1.14
C ILE A 66 -5.55 10.63 1.82
N LEU A 67 -6.70 10.02 1.51
CA LEU A 67 -7.13 8.75 2.08
C LEU A 67 -6.16 7.61 1.74
N ALA A 68 -5.70 7.52 0.50
CA ALA A 68 -4.71 6.51 0.13
C ALA A 68 -3.39 6.68 0.88
N GLY A 69 -2.94 7.92 1.09
CA GLY A 69 -1.77 8.23 1.90
C GLY A 69 -1.93 7.76 3.34
N LEU A 70 -3.11 7.98 3.94
CA LEU A 70 -3.43 7.49 5.29
C LEU A 70 -3.45 5.96 5.36
N PHE A 71 -4.05 5.29 4.37
CA PHE A 71 -4.05 3.82 4.31
C PHE A 71 -2.64 3.25 4.14
N LEU A 72 -1.81 3.86 3.29
CA LEU A 72 -0.43 3.45 3.11
C LEU A 72 0.37 3.61 4.41
N LEU A 73 0.14 4.69 5.15
CA LEU A 73 0.78 4.91 6.44
C LEU A 73 0.29 3.93 7.53
N ASP A 74 -0.99 3.55 7.53
CA ASP A 74 -1.51 2.50 8.41
C ASP A 74 -0.84 1.15 8.12
N ASP A 75 -0.67 0.80 6.84
CA ASP A 75 -0.02 -0.46 6.43
C ASP A 75 1.43 -0.53 6.92
N VAL A 76 2.20 0.54 6.70
CA VAL A 76 3.58 0.66 7.20
C VAL A 76 3.64 0.56 8.72
N LYS A 77 2.70 1.22 9.44
CA LYS A 77 2.64 1.13 10.90
C LYS A 77 2.26 -0.26 11.39
N LYS A 78 1.33 -0.95 10.74
CA LYS A 78 0.96 -2.33 11.05
C LYS A 78 2.13 -3.29 10.85
N MET A 79 2.91 -3.12 9.78
CA MET A 79 4.12 -3.91 9.54
C MET A 79 5.18 -3.67 10.61
N GLN A 80 5.36 -2.43 11.06
CA GLN A 80 6.31 -2.09 12.14
C GLN A 80 5.83 -2.59 13.52
N ASN A 81 4.52 -2.55 13.75
CA ASN A 81 3.90 -2.95 15.01
C ASN A 81 3.49 -4.42 15.05
N GLN A 82 3.87 -5.23 14.05
CA GLN A 82 3.78 -6.68 14.13
C GLN A 82 5.04 -7.21 14.81
N PRO A 83 5.06 -7.39 16.16
CA PRO A 83 6.12 -8.18 16.78
C PRO A 83 6.08 -9.55 16.14
N LEU A 84 7.26 -10.09 15.82
CA LEU A 84 7.46 -11.41 15.25
C LEU A 84 6.69 -12.48 16.05
N SER A 85 5.43 -12.75 15.71
CA SER A 85 4.75 -13.96 16.12
C SER A 85 5.21 -15.07 15.20
N THR A 86 6.43 -15.51 15.45
CA THR A 86 7.00 -16.75 14.95
C THR A 86 6.09 -17.90 15.36
N LYS A 87 5.26 -18.36 14.42
CA LYS A 87 5.06 -19.78 14.08
C LYS A 87 5.33 -20.77 15.23
N SER A 88 4.45 -20.83 16.23
CA SER A 88 4.43 -21.95 17.18
C SER A 88 3.69 -23.13 16.56
N GLY A 89 4.49 -24.12 16.15
CA GLY A 89 4.22 -25.55 16.13
C GLY A 89 2.81 -26.04 15.81
N GLN A 90 2.59 -26.45 14.56
CA GLN A 90 1.74 -27.60 14.29
C GLN A 90 2.45 -28.85 14.83
N THR A 91 1.96 -29.40 15.93
CA THR A 91 2.04 -30.85 16.19
C THR A 91 0.63 -31.36 16.33
N ALA A 92 0.28 -32.25 15.41
CA ALA A 92 -0.99 -32.93 15.29
C ALA A 92 -1.44 -33.59 16.60
N THR A 93 -2.71 -33.42 16.96
CA THR A 93 -3.52 -34.50 17.54
C THR A 93 -4.91 -34.47 16.91
N VAL A 94 -5.20 -35.56 16.21
CA VAL A 94 -6.50 -35.91 15.62
C VAL A 94 -7.50 -36.22 16.73
N SER A 95 -8.73 -35.70 16.63
CA SER A 95 -9.97 -36.30 17.16
C SER A 95 -11.20 -35.69 16.45
N LEU A 96 -12.03 -36.56 15.86
CA LEU A 96 -13.28 -36.31 15.12
C LEU A 96 -14.48 -36.03 16.09
N PRO A 97 -15.74 -35.91 15.63
CA PRO A 97 -16.36 -34.92 14.73
C PRO A 97 -17.53 -34.19 15.43
N SER A 98 -17.72 -32.89 15.19
CA SER A 98 -18.95 -32.19 15.62
C SER A 98 -19.45 -31.24 14.54
N GLU A 99 -20.64 -31.54 14.03
CA GLU A 99 -21.45 -30.68 13.17
C GLU A 99 -21.81 -29.36 13.88
N HIS A 100 -21.25 -28.23 13.44
CA HIS A 100 -21.96 -26.96 13.32
C HIS A 100 -21.08 -25.91 12.60
N ALA A 101 -21.47 -25.54 11.38
CA ALA A 101 -21.24 -24.20 10.85
C ALA A 101 -22.40 -23.30 11.33
N PRO A 102 -22.28 -21.95 11.38
CA PRO A 102 -21.28 -21.11 10.72
C PRO A 102 -20.48 -20.22 11.69
N ASN A 103 -19.16 -20.33 11.63
CA ASN A 103 -18.24 -19.44 12.33
C ASN A 103 -17.68 -18.46 11.29
N ALA A 104 -18.41 -17.37 11.03
CA ALA A 104 -18.02 -16.32 10.08
C ALA A 104 -18.77 -14.99 10.35
N ASN A 105 -18.96 -14.61 11.61
CA ASN A 105 -19.58 -13.30 11.91
C ASN A 105 -19.05 -12.60 13.18
N SER A 106 -18.11 -13.19 13.94
CA SER A 106 -17.58 -12.52 15.15
C SER A 106 -16.56 -11.43 14.82
N ASP A 107 -15.83 -11.55 13.72
CA ASP A 107 -14.82 -10.58 13.33
C ASP A 107 -15.45 -9.28 12.82
N GLU A 108 -16.52 -9.38 12.02
CA GLU A 108 -17.20 -8.20 11.45
C GLU A 108 -17.91 -7.37 12.52
N GLU A 109 -18.58 -8.03 13.47
CA GLU A 109 -19.25 -7.34 14.57
C GLU A 109 -18.25 -6.66 15.53
N GLN A 110 -17.08 -7.27 15.75
CA GLN A 110 -16.00 -6.63 16.50
C GLN A 110 -15.41 -5.41 15.79
N ILE A 111 -15.24 -5.49 14.47
CA ILE A 111 -14.70 -4.39 13.66
C ILE A 111 -15.67 -3.20 13.71
N LEU A 112 -16.97 -3.43 13.57
CA LEU A 112 -18.00 -2.39 13.65
C LEU A 112 -18.05 -1.73 15.03
N ALA A 113 -18.00 -2.51 16.11
CA ALA A 113 -18.01 -1.99 17.47
C ALA A 113 -16.75 -1.14 17.79
N GLN A 114 -15.59 -1.51 17.25
CA GLN A 114 -14.36 -0.72 17.43
C GLN A 114 -14.37 0.59 16.64
N LEU A 115 -15.09 0.66 15.52
CA LEU A 115 -15.23 1.89 14.74
C LEU A 115 -16.20 2.86 15.41
N ASP A 116 -17.35 2.37 15.89
CA ASP A 116 -18.36 3.15 16.61
C ASP A 116 -17.77 3.81 17.87
N LYS A 117 -17.06 3.03 18.68
CA LYS A 117 -16.37 3.54 19.88
C LYS A 117 -15.37 4.66 19.54
N ARG A 118 -14.58 4.51 18.48
CA ARG A 118 -13.59 5.52 18.06
C ARG A 118 -14.24 6.78 17.53
N LEU A 119 -15.43 6.68 16.93
CA LEU A 119 -16.17 7.82 16.42
C LEU A 119 -16.80 8.64 17.55
N GLY A 120 -17.36 7.97 18.56
CA GLY A 120 -17.89 8.62 19.76
C GLY A 120 -16.84 9.37 20.60
N GLU A 121 -15.61 8.85 20.67
CA GLU A 121 -14.50 9.54 21.36
C GLU A 121 -14.01 10.79 20.62
N LEU A 122 -14.30 10.91 19.31
CA LEU A 122 -13.99 12.10 18.51
C LEU A 122 -15.10 13.16 18.54
N GLY A 123 -16.26 12.88 19.16
CA GLY A 123 -17.34 13.85 19.34
C GLY A 123 -17.97 14.35 18.03
N LEU A 124 -18.10 13.48 17.03
CA LEU A 124 -18.92 13.68 15.83
C LEU A 124 -20.35 13.17 16.04
#